data_AF-H1Y409-F1
#
_entry.id   AF-H1Y409-F1
#
_cell.length_a   1.000
_cell.length_b   1.000
_cell.length_c   1.000
_cell.angle_alpha   90.00
_cell.angle_beta   90.00
_cell.angle_gamma   90.00
#
_symmetry.space_group_name_H-M   'P 1'
#
loop_
_entity.id
_entity.type
_entity.pdbx_description
1 polymer ?
#
loop_
_entity_poly.entity_id
_entity_poly.type
_entity_poly.pdbx_seq_one_letter_code
_entity_poly.pdbx_strand_id
1 'polypeptide(L)'
;METELKKEELLLLHTKICDLPVSEKLRKGCSAMDFNTLQEIVDLGWGKLMEKKGFTFRWLTELTDFLESRALIHLLQARPNPPGDDH
;
A
#
# COMPACT_ATOMS: atom_id res chain seq x y z
N MET A 1 22.35 9.12 4.88
CA MET A 1 21.64 7.86 4.53
C MET A 1 20.13 7.98 4.70
N GLU A 2 19.61 8.75 5.68
CA GLU A 2 18.15 8.94 5.87
C GLU A 2 17.41 9.67 4.73
N THR A 3 18.13 10.44 3.90
CA THR A 3 17.54 11.23 2.81
C THR A 3 17.20 10.41 1.56
N GLU A 4 17.89 9.30 1.30
CA GLU A 4 17.65 8.48 0.11
C GLU A 4 16.49 7.50 0.29
N LEU A 5 16.35 6.92 1.49
CA LEU A 5 15.24 6.02 1.82
C LEU A 5 13.89 6.74 1.73
N LYS A 6 13.80 7.98 2.27
CA LYS A 6 12.60 8.82 2.15
C LYS A 6 12.26 9.19 0.71
N LYS A 7 13.27 9.34 -0.15
CA LYS A 7 13.04 9.68 -1.56
C LYS A 7 12.47 8.50 -2.33
N GLU A 8 13.01 7.30 -2.13
CA GLU A 8 12.47 6.08 -2.77
C GLU A 8 11.05 5.77 -2.28
N GLU A 9 10.80 5.91 -0.98
CA GLU A 9 9.47 5.79 -0.38
C GLU A 9 8.46 6.74 -1.05
N LEU A 10 8.76 8.04 -1.12
CA LEU A 10 7.90 9.03 -1.76
C LEU A 10 7.64 8.75 -3.24
N LEU A 11 8.67 8.32 -3.97
CA LEU A 11 8.55 7.93 -5.38
C LEU A 11 7.61 6.73 -5.52
N LEU A 12 7.75 5.73 -4.64
CA LEU A 12 6.93 4.53 -4.71
C LEU A 12 5.47 4.80 -4.34
N LEU A 13 5.24 5.63 -3.31
CA LEU A 13 3.89 6.04 -2.90
C LEU A 13 3.12 6.72 -4.05
N HIS A 14 3.80 7.57 -4.82
CA HIS A 14 3.21 8.25 -5.97
C HIS A 14 3.18 7.38 -7.24
N THR A 15 3.80 6.20 -7.21
CA THR A 15 3.73 5.25 -8.32
C THR A 15 2.31 4.69 -8.45
N LYS A 16 1.83 4.60 -9.70
CA LYS A 16 0.54 4.02 -10.00
C LYS A 16 0.57 2.51 -9.77
N ILE A 17 -0.53 1.94 -9.27
CA ILE A 17 -0.65 0.48 -9.07
C ILE A 17 -0.42 -0.29 -10.37
N CYS A 18 -0.81 0.28 -11.50
CA CYS A 18 -0.63 -0.35 -12.82
C CYS A 18 0.86 -0.53 -13.21
N ASP A 19 1.71 0.37 -12.73
CA ASP A 19 3.16 0.41 -12.98
C ASP A 19 3.94 -0.49 -12.01
N LEU A 20 3.31 -0.91 -10.91
CA LEU A 20 3.95 -1.81 -9.97
C LEU A 20 4.13 -3.21 -10.60
N PRO A 21 5.23 -3.91 -10.29
CA PRO A 21 5.50 -5.27 -10.75
C PRO A 21 4.68 -6.30 -9.97
N VAL A 22 3.36 -6.11 -9.96
CA VAL A 22 2.36 -6.96 -9.30
C VAL A 22 1.46 -7.63 -10.33
N SER A 23 0.72 -8.66 -9.91
CA SER A 23 -0.14 -9.41 -10.82
C SER A 23 -1.19 -8.52 -11.46
N GLU A 24 -1.53 -8.81 -12.72
CA GLU A 24 -2.61 -8.11 -13.44
C GLU A 24 -3.95 -8.18 -12.68
N LYS A 25 -4.21 -9.30 -11.99
CA LYS A 25 -5.41 -9.46 -11.15
C LYS A 25 -5.47 -8.44 -10.03
N LEU A 26 -4.34 -8.20 -9.35
CA LEU A 26 -4.25 -7.19 -8.29
C LEU A 26 -4.48 -5.80 -8.89
N ARG A 27 -3.83 -5.48 -10.01
CA ARG A 27 -4.00 -4.19 -10.71
C ARG A 27 -5.45 -3.91 -11.09
N LYS A 28 -6.12 -4.90 -11.69
CA LYS A 28 -7.55 -4.82 -12.04
C LYS A 28 -8.43 -4.68 -10.79
N GLY A 29 -8.13 -5.43 -9.75
CA GLY A 29 -8.82 -5.34 -8.46
C GLY A 29 -8.72 -3.96 -7.84
N CYS A 30 -7.50 -3.44 -7.71
CA CYS A 30 -7.23 -2.10 -7.21
C CYS A 30 -7.94 -1.03 -8.04
N SER A 31 -7.84 -1.10 -9.38
CA SER A 31 -8.53 -0.18 -10.28
C SER A 31 -10.06 -0.24 -10.13
N ALA A 32 -10.64 -1.41 -9.88
CA ALA A 32 -12.08 -1.57 -9.63
C ALA A 32 -12.53 -1.06 -8.25
N MET A 33 -11.58 -0.84 -7.34
CA MET A 33 -11.79 -0.25 -6.02
C MET A 33 -11.36 1.23 -5.96
N ASP A 34 -11.16 1.85 -7.13
CA ASP A 34 -10.69 3.23 -7.32
C ASP A 34 -9.29 3.53 -6.76
N PHE A 35 -8.49 2.49 -6.44
CA PHE A 35 -7.08 2.66 -6.06
C PHE A 35 -6.23 2.88 -7.29
N ASN A 36 -5.69 4.09 -7.44
CA ASN A 36 -4.82 4.46 -8.55
C ASN A 36 -3.34 4.40 -8.18
N THR A 37 -2.99 4.71 -6.94
CA THR A 37 -1.62 4.84 -6.45
C THR A 37 -1.34 3.97 -5.22
N LEU A 38 -0.07 3.64 -4.98
CA LEU A 38 0.33 2.88 -3.80
C LEU A 38 0.02 3.64 -2.51
N GLN A 39 0.15 4.97 -2.53
CA GLN A 39 -0.20 5.84 -1.40
C GLN A 39 -1.62 5.57 -0.90
N GLU A 40 -2.61 5.48 -1.78
CA GLU A 40 -4.00 5.26 -1.38
C GLU A 40 -4.20 3.89 -0.71
N ILE A 41 -3.44 2.88 -1.13
CA ILE A 41 -3.48 1.54 -0.53
C ILE A 41 -2.87 1.58 0.88
N VAL A 42 -1.67 2.15 1.02
CA VAL A 42 -0.99 2.20 2.33
C VAL A 42 -1.66 3.16 3.30
N ASP A 43 -2.26 4.25 2.82
CA ASP A 43 -3.00 5.22 3.64
C ASP A 43 -4.26 4.58 4.26
N LEU A 44 -4.91 3.70 3.51
CA LEU A 44 -6.06 2.93 3.99
C LEU A 44 -5.64 1.90 5.06
N GLY A 45 -4.47 1.28 4.88
CA GLY A 45 -3.90 0.27 5.76
C GLY A 45 -4.49 -1.14 5.55
N TRP A 46 -3.75 -2.16 6.00
CA TRP A 46 -4.11 -3.58 5.79
C TRP A 46 -5.49 -3.95 6.34
N GLY A 47 -5.87 -3.42 7.51
CA GLY A 47 -7.17 -3.71 8.13
C GLY A 47 -8.33 -3.31 7.23
N LYS A 48 -8.37 -2.04 6.81
CA LYS A 48 -9.44 -1.55 5.93
C LYS A 48 -9.40 -2.16 4.54
N LEU A 49 -8.21 -2.53 4.03
CA LEU A 49 -8.09 -3.22 2.75
C LEU A 49 -8.76 -4.59 2.80
N MET A 50 -8.60 -5.33 3.90
CA MET A 50 -9.28 -6.60 4.11
C MET A 50 -10.80 -6.47 4.25
N GLU A 51 -11.29 -5.30 4.67
CA GLU A 51 -12.73 -4.99 4.71
C GLU A 51 -13.30 -4.63 3.32
N LYS A 52 -12.46 -4.25 2.35
CA LYS A 52 -12.92 -3.92 1.00
C LYS A 52 -13.44 -5.18 0.31
N LYS A 53 -14.73 -5.18 0.01
CA LYS A 53 -15.39 -6.26 -0.71
C LYS A 53 -14.71 -6.50 -2.06
N GLY A 54 -14.14 -7.69 -2.23
CA GLY A 54 -13.42 -8.09 -3.45
C GLY A 54 -11.89 -8.01 -3.33
N PHE A 55 -11.36 -7.39 -2.29
CA PHE A 55 -9.95 -7.51 -1.95
C PHE A 55 -9.69 -8.89 -1.34
N THR A 56 -8.64 -9.58 -1.77
CA THR A 56 -8.34 -10.95 -1.34
C THR A 56 -7.06 -11.00 -0.54
N PHE A 57 -6.97 -11.97 0.39
CA PHE A 57 -5.73 -12.21 1.14
C PHE A 57 -4.53 -12.48 0.21
N ARG A 58 -4.76 -13.13 -0.94
CA ARG A 58 -3.72 -13.35 -1.95
C ARG A 58 -3.14 -12.05 -2.50
N TRP A 59 -3.98 -11.05 -2.74
CA TRP A 59 -3.52 -9.73 -3.16
C TRP A 59 -2.79 -8.99 -2.05
N LEU A 60 -3.23 -9.17 -0.80
CA LEU A 60 -2.51 -8.64 0.36
C LEU A 60 -1.10 -9.23 0.39
N THR A 61 -0.97 -10.56 0.36
CA THR A 61 0.33 -11.24 0.38
C THR A 61 1.25 -10.74 -0.72
N GLU A 62 0.75 -10.59 -1.95
CA GLU A 62 1.55 -10.10 -3.08
C GLU A 62 2.03 -8.65 -2.89
N LEU A 63 1.16 -7.79 -2.34
CA LEU A 63 1.53 -6.42 -2.02
C LEU A 63 2.55 -6.35 -0.87
N THR A 64 2.35 -7.18 0.16
CA THR A 64 3.26 -7.31 1.31
C THR A 64 4.64 -7.79 0.87
N ASP A 65 4.71 -8.83 0.04
CA ASP A 65 5.96 -9.39 -0.50
C ASP A 65 6.72 -8.34 -1.34
N PHE A 66 5.99 -7.58 -2.18
CA PHE A 66 6.57 -6.48 -2.94
C PHE A 66 7.16 -5.37 -2.07
N LEU A 67 6.43 -4.96 -1.01
CA LEU A 67 6.90 -3.94 -0.07
C LEU A 67 8.06 -4.43 0.79
N GLU A 68 8.01 -5.69 1.23
CA GLU A 68 9.06 -6.33 2.03
C GLU A 68 10.37 -6.46 1.23
N SER A 69 10.29 -6.84 -0.05
CA SER A 69 11.45 -6.86 -0.96
C SER A 69 12.14 -5.50 -1.11
N ARG A 70 11.47 -4.40 -0.75
CA ARG A 70 12.01 -3.03 -0.78
C ARG A 70 12.29 -2.46 0.61
N ALA A 71 12.13 -3.27 1.66
CA ALA A 71 12.19 -2.82 3.06
C ALA A 71 11.22 -1.65 3.37
N LEU A 72 10.07 -1.60 2.69
CA LEU A 72 9.03 -0.57 2.82
C LEU A 72 7.73 -1.12 3.44
N ILE A 73 7.76 -2.33 3.99
CA ILE A 73 6.58 -2.96 4.61
C ILE A 73 6.04 -2.15 5.80
N HIS A 74 6.89 -1.35 6.46
CA HIS A 74 6.47 -0.44 7.53
C HIS A 74 5.41 0.54 7.06
N LEU A 75 5.36 0.91 5.78
CA LEU A 75 4.34 1.81 5.22
C LEU A 75 2.92 1.26 5.39
N LEU A 76 2.77 -0.06 5.25
CA LEU A 76 1.46 -0.72 5.36
C LEU A 76 1.05 -0.91 6.83
N GLN A 77 2.03 -1.00 7.73
CA GLN A 77 1.83 -1.14 9.18
C GLN A 77 1.65 0.19 9.91
N ALA A 78 2.18 1.29 9.36
CA ALA A 78 2.33 2.58 10.05
C ALA A 78 1.03 3.36 10.30
N ARG A 79 -0.16 2.84 9.96
CA ARG A 79 -1.43 3.50 10.33
C ARG A 79 -2.45 2.58 10.99
N PRO A 80 -2.31 2.34 12.30
CA PRO A 80 -3.33 2.78 13.24
C PRO A 80 -3.12 4.29 13.47
N ASN A 81 -3.95 5.14 12.86
CA ASN A 81 -4.14 6.46 13.48
C ASN A 81 -4.95 6.18 14.76
N PRO A 82 -4.40 6.34 15.98
CA PRO A 82 -5.26 6.38 17.15
C PRO A 82 -6.26 7.52 16.95
N PRO A 83 -7.56 7.35 17.30
CA PRO A 83 -8.45 8.49 17.39
C PRO A 83 -7.93 9.39 18.52
N GLY A 84 -7.54 10.62 18.19
CA GLY A 84 -7.29 11.67 19.19
C GLY A 84 -5.80 11.96 19.43
N ASP A 85 -5.30 12.96 18.71
CA ASP A 85 -4.56 14.03 19.39
C ASP A 85 -5.61 14.75 20.25
N ASP A 86 -5.67 14.43 21.54
CA ASP A 86 -6.32 15.26 22.56
C ASP A 86 -5.19 15.83 23.41
N HIS A 87 -5.03 17.14 23.27
CA HIS A 87 -4.03 17.99 23.90
C HIS A 87 -4.25 18.12 25.40
#